data_AF-A0A2Z5EHJ0-F1
#
_entry.id   AF-A0A2Z5EHJ0-F1
#
_cell.length_a   1.000
_cell.length_b   1.000
_cell.length_c   1.000
_cell.angle_alpha   90.00
_cell.angle_beta   90.00
_cell.angle_gamma   90.00
#
_symmetry.space_group_name_H-M   'P 1'
#
loop_
_entity.id
_entity.type
_entity.pdbx_description
1 polymer ?
#
loop_
_entity_poly.entity_id
_entity_poly.type
_entity_poly.pdbx_seq_one_letter_code
_entity_poly.pdbx_strand_id
1 'polypeptide(L)'
;MTRPISDRFVVISGCSGGGKSTLLAELARRGHAVVKEPGRRVIAETLAGDGSALPWIDMQAFARRAIEVSLRDRTDARRHE
;
A
#
# COMPACT_ATOMS: atom_id res chain seq x y z
N MET A 1 30.50 12.86 0.85
CA MET A 1 29.91 12.07 -0.25
C MET A 1 28.42 11.91 0.03
N THR A 2 27.60 12.84 -0.43
CA THR A 2 26.15 12.76 -0.33
C THR A 2 25.69 11.70 -1.32
N ARG A 3 25.13 10.57 -0.83
CA ARG A 3 24.53 9.56 -1.72
C ARG A 3 23.44 10.26 -2.54
N PRO A 4 23.39 10.08 -3.87
CA PRO A 4 22.30 10.64 -4.65
C PRO A 4 20.97 10.11 -4.12
N ILE A 5 19.97 11.00 -4.05
CA ILE A 5 18.59 10.72 -3.63
C ILE A 5 18.13 9.49 -4.41
N SER A 6 18.00 8.37 -3.72
CA SER A 6 17.78 7.09 -4.37
C SER A 6 16.30 6.81 -4.33
N ASP A 7 15.66 6.90 -5.51
CA ASP A 7 14.26 6.50 -5.82
C ASP A 7 14.06 4.96 -5.65
N ARG A 8 14.54 4.38 -4.54
CA ARG A 8 14.56 2.94 -4.28
C ARG A 8 13.26 2.50 -3.64
N PHE A 9 12.27 2.25 -4.50
CA PHE A 9 11.05 1.56 -4.11
C PHE A 9 11.23 0.05 -4.26
N VAL A 10 10.81 -0.70 -3.24
CA VAL A 10 10.82 -2.17 -3.24
C VAL A 10 9.38 -2.66 -3.15
N VAL A 11 8.96 -3.47 -4.12
CA VAL A 11 7.65 -4.11 -4.13
C VAL A 11 7.80 -5.55 -3.67
N ILE A 12 7.02 -5.94 -2.66
CA ILE A 12 6.94 -7.32 -2.17
C ILE A 12 5.67 -7.95 -2.76
N SER A 13 5.83 -8.87 -3.71
CA SER A 13 4.72 -9.60 -4.35
C SER A 13 4.73 -11.08 -3.96
N GLY A 14 3.61 -11.78 -4.19
CA GLY A 14 3.46 -13.22 -3.92
C GLY A 14 2.05 -13.64 -3.49
N CYS A 15 1.80 -14.93 -3.39
CA CYS A 15 0.48 -15.53 -3.08
C CYS A 15 -0.07 -15.11 -1.70
N SER A 16 -1.38 -15.21 -1.52
CA SER A 16 -2.01 -15.10 -0.20
C SER A 16 -1.42 -16.15 0.76
N GLY A 17 -1.27 -15.81 2.03
CA GLY A 17 -0.65 -16.70 3.04
C GLY A 17 0.88 -16.77 3.03
N GLY A 18 1.58 -16.25 2.01
CA GLY A 18 3.05 -16.29 1.91
C GLY A 18 3.83 -15.37 2.84
N GLY A 19 3.25 -14.90 3.95
CA GLY A 19 3.96 -14.12 4.98
C GLY A 19 4.32 -12.67 4.64
N LYS A 20 3.90 -12.13 3.48
CA LYS A 20 4.22 -10.74 3.04
C LYS A 20 3.87 -9.67 4.08
N SER A 21 2.69 -9.78 4.70
CA SER A 21 2.27 -8.82 5.74
C SER A 21 3.13 -8.93 7.00
N THR A 22 3.57 -10.13 7.38
CA THR A 22 4.49 -10.37 8.49
C THR A 22 5.85 -9.75 8.21
N LEU A 23 6.39 -9.96 7.01
CA LEU A 23 7.65 -9.33 6.58
C LEU A 23 7.55 -7.80 6.60
N LEU A 24 6.45 -7.25 6.10
CA LEU A 24 6.23 -5.80 6.10
C LEU A 24 6.17 -5.23 7.52
N ALA A 25 5.50 -5.92 8.45
CA ALA A 25 5.44 -5.51 9.86
C ALA A 25 6.83 -5.56 10.52
N GLU A 26 7.63 -6.57 10.22
CA GLU A 26 8.99 -6.68 10.75
C GLU A 26 9.94 -5.61 10.18
N LEU A 27 9.82 -5.29 8.88
CA LEU A 27 10.56 -4.17 8.28
C LEU A 27 10.23 -2.85 8.96
N ALA A 28 8.95 -2.60 9.22
CA ALA A 28 8.51 -1.42 9.97
C ALA A 28 9.11 -1.38 11.38
N ARG A 29 9.06 -2.51 12.10
CA ARG A 29 9.63 -2.65 13.45
C ARG A 29 11.14 -2.38 13.48
N ARG A 30 11.84 -2.67 12.38
CA ARG A 30 13.28 -2.39 12.21
C ARG A 30 13.58 -0.95 11.75
N GLY A 31 12.56 -0.10 11.62
CA GLY A 31 12.72 1.32 11.27
C GLY A 31 12.70 1.61 9.78
N HIS A 32 12.33 0.66 8.92
CA HIS A 32 12.12 0.94 7.50
C HIS A 32 10.75 1.59 7.28
N ALA A 33 10.70 2.60 6.40
CA ALA A 33 9.44 3.12 5.91
C ALA A 33 8.71 2.02 5.13
N VAL A 34 7.44 1.79 5.47
CA VAL A 34 6.60 0.78 4.82
C VAL A 34 5.25 1.36 4.45
N VAL A 35 4.65 0.80 3.41
CA VAL A 35 3.30 1.12 2.97
C VAL A 35 2.44 -0.13 3.06
N LYS A 36 1.31 -0.06 3.78
CA LYS A 36 0.34 -1.16 3.86
C LYS A 36 -0.33 -1.40 2.51
N GLU A 37 -0.71 -2.64 2.24
CA GLU A 37 -1.38 -3.02 1.00
C GLU A 37 -2.60 -2.12 0.69
N PRO A 38 -2.64 -1.46 -0.50
CA PRO A 38 -3.66 -0.47 -0.83
C PRO A 38 -5.07 -1.07 -0.87
N GLY A 39 -5.24 -2.25 -1.47
CA GLY A 39 -6.55 -2.92 -1.54
C GLY A 39 -7.18 -3.18 -0.17
N ARG A 40 -6.38 -3.60 0.82
CA ARG A 40 -6.88 -3.79 2.20
C ARG A 40 -7.31 -2.49 2.86
N ARG A 41 -6.60 -1.40 2.62
CA ARG A 41 -6.99 -0.07 3.11
C ARG A 41 -8.27 0.41 2.47
N VAL A 42 -8.42 0.24 1.15
CA VAL A 42 -9.67 0.58 0.44
C VAL A 42 -10.86 -0.20 0.99
N ILE A 43 -10.71 -1.51 1.23
CA ILE A 43 -11.76 -2.32 1.86
C ILE A 43 -12.11 -1.78 3.25
N ALA A 44 -11.12 -1.52 4.11
CA ALA A 44 -11.36 -1.01 5.45
C ALA A 44 -12.04 0.37 5.47
N GLU A 45 -11.56 1.30 4.63
CA GLU A 45 -12.16 2.64 4.46
C GLU A 45 -13.61 2.55 3.96
N THR A 46 -13.86 1.69 2.96
CA THR A 46 -15.19 1.55 2.37
C THR A 46 -16.17 0.90 3.35
N LEU A 47 -15.74 -0.13 4.11
CA LEU A 47 -16.56 -0.76 5.15
C LEU A 47 -16.85 0.16 6.34
N ALA A 48 -15.97 1.15 6.60
CA ALA A 48 -16.18 2.15 7.65
C ALA A 48 -17.13 3.27 7.21
N GLY A 49 -17.37 3.42 5.90
CA GLY A 49 -18.30 4.38 5.33
C GLY A 49 -19.50 3.70 4.65
N ASP A 50 -20.16 4.43 3.77
CA ASP A 50 -21.31 4.00 2.97
C ASP A 50 -20.96 3.82 1.47
N GLY A 51 -19.67 3.72 1.15
CA GLY A 51 -19.19 3.59 -0.22
C GLY A 51 -19.39 2.19 -0.84
N SER A 52 -19.26 2.09 -2.16
CA SER A 52 -19.43 0.84 -2.92
C SER A 52 -18.13 0.20 -3.42
N ALA A 53 -16.96 0.81 -3.15
CA ALA A 53 -15.64 0.38 -3.63
C ALA A 53 -15.12 -0.89 -2.94
N LEU A 54 -15.94 -1.94 -2.89
CA LEU A 54 -15.60 -3.27 -2.42
C LEU A 54 -15.50 -4.21 -3.63
N PRO A 55 -14.53 -5.14 -3.66
CA PRO A 55 -14.32 -5.99 -4.84
C PRO A 55 -15.50 -6.94 -5.14
N TRP A 56 -16.38 -7.19 -4.16
CA TRP A 56 -17.61 -7.98 -4.32
C TRP A 56 -18.88 -7.16 -4.58
N ILE A 57 -18.81 -5.82 -4.53
CA ILE A 57 -19.95 -4.92 -4.83
C ILE A 57 -19.72 -4.19 -6.15
N ASP A 58 -18.58 -3.48 -6.27
CA ASP A 58 -18.16 -2.79 -7.48
C ASP A 58 -16.64 -2.94 -7.65
N MET A 59 -16.26 -3.98 -8.40
CA MET A 59 -14.86 -4.29 -8.68
C MET A 59 -14.14 -3.17 -9.45
N GLN A 60 -14.85 -2.43 -10.32
CA GLN A 60 -14.23 -1.34 -11.06
C GLN A 60 -13.95 -0.14 -10.16
N ALA A 61 -14.88 0.23 -9.28
CA ALA A 61 -14.66 1.28 -8.29
C ALA A 61 -13.53 0.90 -7.32
N PHE A 62 -13.51 -0.34 -6.85
CA PHE A 62 -12.41 -0.87 -6.03
C PHE A 62 -11.05 -0.74 -6.74
N ALA A 63 -10.94 -1.18 -8.00
CA ALA A 63 -9.70 -1.11 -8.75
C ALA A 63 -9.21 0.34 -8.95
N ARG A 64 -10.12 1.25 -9.34
CA ARG A 64 -9.81 2.68 -9.48
C ARG A 64 -9.30 3.28 -8.17
N ARG A 65 -9.98 2.99 -7.07
CA ARG A 65 -9.62 3.49 -5.74
C ARG A 65 -8.28 2.92 -5.25
N ALA A 66 -8.02 1.63 -5.48
CA ALA A 66 -6.74 1.01 -5.14
C ALA A 66 -5.56 1.63 -5.92
N ILE A 67 -5.76 1.96 -7.20
CA ILE A 67 -4.75 2.68 -8.02
C ILE A 67 -4.50 4.08 -7.45
N GLU A 68 -5.57 4.85 -7.15
CA GLU A 68 -5.45 6.20 -6.59
C GLU A 68 -4.67 6.20 -5.28
N VAL A 69 -5.00 5.29 -4.36
CA VAL A 69 -4.27 5.12 -3.09
C VAL A 69 -2.80 4.79 -3.34
N SER A 70 -2.50 3.87 -4.27
CA SER A 70 -1.13 3.48 -4.61
C SER A 70 -0.29 4.65 -5.17
N LEU A 71 -0.90 5.51 -5.98
CA LEU A 71 -0.25 6.71 -6.53
C LEU A 71 0.05 7.75 -5.45
N ARG A 72 -0.87 7.92 -4.49
CA ARG A 72 -0.64 8.76 -3.31
C ARG A 72 0.52 8.23 -2.48
N ASP A 73 0.52 6.94 -2.15
CA ASP A 73 1.61 6.33 -1.37
C ASP A 73 2.98 6.54 -2.03
N ARG A 74 3.06 6.37 -3.36
CA ARG A 74 4.31 6.59 -4.10
C ARG A 74 4.76 8.05 -4.02
N THR A 75 3.82 8.98 -4.07
CA THR A 75 4.12 10.42 -3.97
C THR A 75 4.58 10.78 -2.56
N ASP A 76 3.93 10.25 -1.54
CA ASP A 76 4.25 10.53 -0.14
C ASP A 76 5.58 9.88 0.28
N ALA A 77 5.86 8.67 -0.21
CA ALA A 77 7.13 7.99 0.05
C ALA A 77 8.34 8.71 -0.57
N ARG A 78 8.15 9.48 -1.66
CA ARG A 78 9.19 10.36 -2.21
C ARG A 78 9.51 11.56 -1.31
N ARG A 79 8.64 11.89 -0.36
CA ARG A 79 8.79 13.01 0.58
C ARG A 79 9.34 12.56 1.93
N HIS A 80 9.35 11.25 2.20
CA HIS A 80 9.96 10.66 3.39
C HIS A 80 11.47 10.54 3.17
N GLU A 81 12.21 11.56 3.61
CA GLU A 81 13.67 11.60 3.68
C GLU A 81 14.15 11.72 5.14
#